data_AF-A0A932T572-F1
#
_entry.id   AF-A0A932T572-F1
#
_cell.length_a   1.000
_cell.length_b   1.000
_cell.length_c   1.000
_cell.angle_alpha   90.00
_cell.angle_beta   90.00
_cell.angle_gamma   90.00
#
_symmetry.space_group_name_H-M   'P 1'
#
loop_
_entity.id
_entity.type
_entity.pdbx_description
1 polymer ?
#
loop_
_entity_poly.entity_id
_entity_poly.type
_entity_poly.pdbx_seq_one_letter_code
_entity_poly.pdbx_strand_id
1 'polypeptide(L)'
;MKKRTLENILKIALDTFPVVLLNGARQVGKSTLALENFKNYLTFDDGELRLYAKENPKGFLKNLELPICLDEIQKVPTLLEYIKMHIDANRVNGSFLLTGSSNVLDHKESKDTLAGRLCELRLHPLSSKEKNNKPNENIIEKILRRDFKLPKKDYYEEV
;
A
#
# COMPACT_ATOMS: atom_id res chain seq x y z
N MET A 1 11.83 -10.77 9.46
CA MET A 1 10.57 -10.12 9.04
C MET A 1 9.67 -11.14 8.34
N LYS A 2 8.33 -11.02 8.36
CA LYS A 2 7.44 -12.00 7.70
C LYS A 2 7.17 -11.58 6.26
N LYS A 3 7.47 -12.45 5.29
CA LYS A 3 7.21 -12.21 3.87
C LYS A 3 5.71 -12.01 3.62
N ARG A 4 5.34 -10.96 2.89
CA ARG A 4 3.95 -10.61 2.60
C ARG A 4 3.50 -11.25 1.29
N THR A 5 2.30 -11.81 1.28
CA THR A 5 1.69 -12.36 0.05
C THR A 5 1.47 -11.27 -0.99
N LEU A 6 1.12 -10.06 -0.52
CA LEU A 6 0.86 -8.90 -1.38
C LEU A 6 2.12 -8.39 -2.09
N GLU A 7 3.33 -8.75 -1.65
CA GLU A 7 4.58 -8.24 -2.20
C GLU A 7 4.73 -8.51 -3.71
N ASN A 8 4.35 -9.70 -4.17
CA ASN A 8 4.40 -10.02 -5.61
C ASN A 8 3.39 -9.18 -6.41
N ILE A 9 2.20 -8.96 -5.86
CA ILE A 9 1.16 -8.14 -6.48
C ILE A 9 1.59 -6.67 -6.51
N LEU A 10 2.25 -6.20 -5.45
CA LEU A 10 2.82 -4.86 -5.37
C LEU A 10 3.84 -4.63 -6.48
N LYS A 11 4.76 -5.57 -6.71
CA LYS A 11 5.75 -5.47 -7.80
C LYS A 11 5.07 -5.38 -9.18
N ILE A 12 4.12 -6.27 -9.45
CA ILE A 12 3.35 -6.24 -10.70
C ILE A 12 2.61 -4.89 -10.87
N ALA A 13 2.00 -4.37 -9.80
CA ALA A 13 1.30 -3.09 -9.84
C ALA A 13 2.27 -1.93 -10.11
N LEU A 14 3.46 -1.92 -9.50
CA LEU A 14 4.49 -0.91 -9.73
C LEU A 14 5.02 -0.96 -11.17
N ASP A 15 5.14 -2.14 -11.77
CA ASP A 15 5.55 -2.29 -13.17
C ASP A 15 4.45 -1.82 -14.16
N THR A 16 3.19 -1.79 -13.72
CA THR A 16 2.02 -1.53 -14.58
C THR A 16 1.45 -0.12 -14.45
N PHE A 17 1.54 0.49 -13.25
CA PHE A 17 0.92 1.76 -12.93
C PHE A 17 1.96 2.80 -12.47
N PRO A 18 1.82 4.07 -12.88
CA PRO A 18 2.70 5.15 -12.39
C PRO A 18 2.53 5.44 -10.91
N VAL A 19 1.34 5.19 -10.36
CA VAL A 19 1.05 5.37 -8.95
C VAL A 19 0.44 4.08 -8.39
N VAL A 20 0.97 3.61 -7.26
CA VAL A 20 0.35 2.55 -6.48
C VAL A 20 0.01 3.09 -5.10
N LEU A 21 -1.24 2.92 -4.67
CA LEU A 21 -1.69 3.28 -3.33
C LEU A 21 -1.80 2.01 -2.47
N LEU A 22 -0.92 1.87 -1.50
CA LEU A 22 -0.95 0.83 -0.49
C LEU A 22 -1.76 1.28 0.73
N ASN A 23 -3.04 0.94 0.72
CA ASN A 23 -3.97 1.22 1.81
C ASN A 23 -4.02 0.09 2.84
N GLY A 24 -4.36 0.41 4.08
CA GLY A 24 -4.60 -0.61 5.11
C GLY A 24 -4.59 -0.03 6.52
N ALA A 25 -5.15 -0.76 7.48
CA ALA A 25 -5.25 -0.29 8.87
C ALA A 25 -3.87 0.09 9.45
N ARG A 26 -3.86 0.84 10.57
CA ARG A 26 -2.61 1.12 11.29
C ARG A 26 -1.94 -0.19 11.73
N GLN A 27 -0.60 -0.19 11.77
CA GLN A 27 0.22 -1.31 12.26
C GLN A 27 0.11 -2.63 11.47
N VAL A 28 -0.41 -2.61 10.24
CA VAL A 28 -0.43 -3.80 9.35
C VAL A 28 0.87 -4.01 8.57
N GLY A 29 1.90 -3.19 8.78
CA GLY A 29 3.21 -3.31 8.14
C GLY A 29 3.36 -2.61 6.78
N LYS A 30 2.61 -1.51 6.54
CA LYS A 30 2.70 -0.73 5.29
C LYS A 30 4.08 -0.09 5.09
N SER A 31 4.53 0.71 6.06
CA SER A 31 5.83 1.39 6.04
C SER A 31 6.97 0.39 5.90
N THR A 32 6.84 -0.77 6.55
CA THR A 32 7.78 -1.88 6.40
C THR A 32 7.86 -2.38 4.96
N LEU A 33 6.72 -2.70 4.34
CA LEU A 33 6.67 -3.17 2.95
C LEU A 33 7.17 -2.08 1.98
N ALA A 34 6.90 -0.81 2.26
CA ALA A 34 7.39 0.31 1.47
C ALA A 34 8.92 0.43 1.52
N LEU A 35 9.52 0.43 2.71
CA LEU A 35 10.97 0.51 2.90
C LEU A 35 11.73 -0.68 2.29
N GLU A 36 11.10 -1.84 2.18
CA GLU A 36 11.69 -3.00 1.48
C GLU A 36 11.73 -2.83 -0.05
N ASN A 37 10.86 -2.00 -0.62
CA ASN A 37 10.71 -1.85 -2.08
C ASN A 37 11.22 -0.49 -2.60
N PHE A 38 11.42 0.51 -1.73
CA PHE A 38 11.80 1.87 -2.12
C PHE A 38 12.99 2.36 -1.30
N LYS A 39 14.01 2.90 -1.99
CA LYS A 39 15.15 3.59 -1.35
C LYS A 39 14.75 4.97 -0.82
N ASN A 40 13.97 5.69 -1.61
CA ASN A 40 13.51 7.03 -1.26
C ASN A 40 12.18 6.92 -0.53
N TYR A 41 12.13 7.42 0.70
CA TYR A 41 10.97 7.32 1.58
C TYR A 41 10.79 8.64 2.34
N LEU A 42 9.59 9.20 2.25
CA LEU A 42 9.19 10.39 2.97
C LEU A 42 7.85 10.13 3.67
N THR A 43 7.67 10.68 4.87
CA THR A 43 6.43 10.52 5.66
C THR A 43 5.83 11.86 6.05
N PHE A 44 4.52 12.00 5.89
CA PHE A 44 3.77 13.18 6.34
C PHE A 44 3.40 13.12 7.84
N ASP A 45 3.94 12.16 8.58
CA ASP A 45 4.08 12.28 10.04
C ASP A 45 4.99 13.45 10.42
N ASP A 46 6.02 13.74 9.62
CA ASP A 46 6.84 14.95 9.75
C ASP A 46 5.99 16.21 9.50
N GLY A 47 5.91 17.08 10.51
CA GLY A 47 5.09 18.29 10.48
C GLY A 47 5.61 19.35 9.52
N GLU A 48 6.93 19.51 9.42
CA GLU A 48 7.56 20.50 8.55
C GLU A 48 7.44 20.07 7.10
N LEU A 49 7.74 18.80 6.81
CA LEU A 49 7.58 18.24 5.47
C LEU A 49 6.13 18.32 5.00
N ARG A 50 5.18 17.99 5.90
CA ARG A 50 3.74 18.09 5.61
C ARG A 50 3.32 19.53 5.31
N LEU A 51 3.84 20.51 6.06
CA LEU A 51 3.54 21.92 5.81
C LEU A 51 4.09 22.35 4.44
N TYR A 52 5.35 22.03 4.15
CA TYR A 52 5.99 22.34 2.88
C TYR A 52 5.24 21.74 1.68
N ALA A 53 4.83 20.47 1.76
CA ALA A 53 4.04 19.82 0.72
C ALA A 53 2.66 20.45 0.52
N LYS A 54 2.05 21.01 1.58
CA LYS A 54 0.75 21.71 1.50
C LYS A 54 0.88 23.11 0.89
N GLU A 55 1.89 23.87 1.30
CA GLU A 55 2.06 25.28 0.88
C GLU A 55 2.66 25.40 -0.52
N ASN A 56 3.56 24.48 -0.90
CA ASN A 56 4.22 24.51 -2.21
C ASN A 56 4.29 23.11 -2.85
N PRO A 57 3.14 22.52 -3.23
CA PRO A 57 3.08 21.15 -3.77
C PRO A 57 3.86 20.97 -5.08
N LYS A 58 3.89 21.98 -5.95
CA LYS A 58 4.66 21.94 -7.21
C LYS A 58 6.16 21.95 -6.95
N GLY A 59 6.62 22.81 -6.04
CA GLY A 59 8.03 22.86 -5.62
C GLY A 59 8.44 21.57 -4.92
N PHE A 60 7.58 21.06 -4.04
CA PHE A 60 7.77 19.77 -3.36
C PHE A 60 8.02 18.65 -4.36
N LEU A 61 7.12 18.44 -5.34
CA LEU A 61 7.28 17.38 -6.34
C LEU A 61 8.53 17.53 -7.22
N LYS A 62 8.92 18.76 -7.55
CA LYS A 62 10.12 19.03 -8.37
C LYS A 62 11.40 18.58 -7.67
N ASN A 63 11.42 18.61 -6.35
CA ASN A 63 12.59 18.25 -5.54
C ASN A 63 12.61 16.77 -5.13
N LEU A 64 11.63 15.97 -5.55
CA LEU A 64 11.61 14.54 -5.23
C LEU A 64 12.56 13.75 -6.14
N GLU A 65 13.29 12.83 -5.54
CA GLU A 65 14.03 11.80 -6.26
C GLU A 65 13.13 10.58 -6.47
N LEU A 66 12.73 10.32 -7.72
CA LEU A 66 11.92 9.17 -8.10
C LEU A 66 12.79 7.93 -8.37
N PRO A 67 12.27 6.69 -8.15
CA PRO A 67 10.96 6.37 -7.59
C PRO A 67 10.91 6.59 -6.07
N ILE A 68 9.76 7.01 -5.55
CA ILE A 68 9.62 7.40 -4.13
C ILE A 68 8.38 6.84 -3.46
N CYS A 69 8.50 6.53 -2.17
CA CYS A 69 7.36 6.28 -1.30
C CYS A 69 6.99 7.55 -0.52
N LEU A 70 5.71 7.95 -0.61
CA LEU A 70 5.10 9.01 0.20
C LEU A 70 4.10 8.38 1.19
N ASP A 71 4.49 8.34 2.46
CA ASP A 71 3.75 7.68 3.53
C ASP A 71 2.73 8.63 4.18
N GLU A 72 1.55 8.08 4.52
CA GLU A 72 0.42 8.81 5.12
C GLU A 72 -0.15 9.94 4.22
N ILE A 73 -0.32 9.66 2.92
CA ILE A 73 -0.78 10.62 1.90
C ILE A 73 -2.14 11.27 2.23
N GLN A 74 -3.00 10.61 3.02
CA GLN A 74 -4.28 11.19 3.46
C GLN A 74 -4.11 12.51 4.24
N LYS A 75 -2.90 12.81 4.73
CA LYS A 75 -2.60 14.07 5.42
C LYS A 75 -2.40 15.25 4.46
N VAL A 76 -2.11 14.96 3.20
CA VAL A 76 -1.88 15.93 2.12
C VAL A 76 -2.64 15.48 0.85
N PRO A 77 -3.98 15.35 0.90
CA PRO A 77 -4.76 14.83 -0.23
C PRO A 77 -4.67 15.73 -1.48
N THR A 78 -4.47 17.04 -1.28
CA THR A 78 -4.27 18.02 -2.37
C THR A 78 -3.06 17.71 -3.24
N LEU A 79 -2.05 16.99 -2.73
CA LEU A 79 -0.86 16.61 -3.50
C LEU A 79 -1.18 15.65 -4.66
N LEU A 80 -2.30 14.92 -4.59
CA LEU A 80 -2.71 13.97 -5.64
C LEU A 80 -2.91 14.66 -6.99
N GLU A 81 -3.40 15.91 -6.99
CA GLU A 81 -3.60 16.69 -8.22
C GLU A 81 -2.27 17.04 -8.90
N TYR A 82 -1.28 17.39 -8.10
CA TYR A 82 0.04 17.71 -8.62
C TYR A 82 0.78 16.45 -9.08
N ILE A 83 0.57 15.30 -8.40
CA ILE A 83 1.10 14.00 -8.86
C ILE A 83 0.48 13.64 -10.21
N LYS A 84 -0.84 13.83 -10.39
CA LYS A 84 -1.50 13.64 -11.68
C LYS A 84 -0.84 14.49 -12.77
N MET A 85 -0.68 15.79 -12.55
CA MET A 85 -0.04 16.69 -13.51
C MET A 85 1.39 16.25 -13.86
N HIS A 86 2.16 15.79 -12.87
CA HIS A 86 3.51 15.26 -13.08
C HIS A 86 3.49 14.00 -13.96
N ILE A 87 2.60 13.05 -13.67
CA ILE A 87 2.45 11.80 -14.45
C ILE A 87 1.93 12.06 -15.86
N ASP A 88 1.04 13.04 -16.05
CA ASP A 88 0.54 13.42 -17.37
C ASP A 88 1.63 14.02 -18.27
N ALA A 89 2.61 14.72 -17.68
CA ALA A 89 3.73 15.28 -18.41
C ALA A 89 4.81 14.24 -18.75
N ASN A 90 5.11 13.31 -17.83
CA ASN A 90 6.11 12.27 -18.05
C ASN A 90 5.72 10.98 -17.32
N ARG A 91 5.00 10.09 -18.03
CA ARG A 91 4.49 8.86 -17.44
C ARG A 91 5.62 7.83 -17.30
N VAL A 92 5.99 7.54 -16.05
CA VAL A 92 6.88 6.42 -15.70
C VAL A 92 6.18 5.54 -14.67
N ASN A 93 6.05 4.25 -14.99
CA ASN A 93 5.45 3.27 -14.07
C ASN A 93 6.32 3.11 -12.82
N GLY A 94 5.68 2.93 -11.66
CA GLY A 94 6.37 2.75 -10.38
C GLY A 94 6.99 4.03 -9.80
N SER A 95 6.70 5.21 -10.39
CA SER A 95 7.23 6.49 -9.91
C SER A 95 6.85 6.78 -8.46
N PHE A 96 5.60 6.50 -8.09
CA PHE A 96 5.07 6.81 -6.76
C PHE A 96 4.45 5.58 -6.10
N LEU A 97 4.95 5.24 -4.92
CA LEU A 97 4.21 4.46 -3.94
C LEU A 97 3.60 5.42 -2.92
N LEU A 98 2.29 5.39 -2.77
CA LEU A 98 1.57 6.13 -1.75
C LEU A 98 1.13 5.14 -0.68
N THR A 99 1.15 5.54 0.59
CA THR A 99 0.51 4.75 1.65
C THR A 99 -0.58 5.55 2.34
N GLY A 100 -1.57 4.87 2.89
CA GLY A 100 -2.56 5.52 3.76
C GLY A 100 -3.25 4.57 4.72
N SER A 101 -3.70 5.10 5.85
CA SER A 101 -4.42 4.33 6.89
C SER A 101 -5.95 4.48 6.87
N SER A 102 -6.45 5.46 6.14
CA SER A 102 -7.87 5.74 5.91
C SER A 102 -8.18 5.68 4.41
N ASN A 103 -9.46 5.74 4.02
CA ASN A 103 -9.83 5.81 2.60
C ASN A 103 -9.38 7.15 2.00
N VAL A 104 -8.13 7.22 1.55
CA VAL A 104 -7.50 8.35 0.84
C VAL A 104 -8.37 8.82 -0.34
N LEU A 105 -8.98 7.85 -1.03
CA LEU A 105 -9.80 8.08 -2.22
C LEU A 105 -11.26 8.46 -1.89
N ASP A 106 -11.70 8.44 -0.64
CA ASP A 106 -13.06 8.88 -0.29
C ASP A 106 -13.21 10.39 -0.12
N HIS A 107 -12.09 11.12 -0.05
CA HIS A 107 -12.09 12.57 -0.13
C HIS A 107 -12.59 12.98 -1.53
N LYS A 108 -13.60 13.85 -1.60
CA LYS A 108 -14.22 14.31 -2.86
C LYS A 108 -13.19 14.86 -3.86
N GLU A 109 -12.13 15.48 -3.37
CA GLU A 109 -11.02 16.03 -4.17
C GLU A 109 -10.09 14.95 -4.76
N SER A 110 -10.14 13.72 -4.25
CA SER A 110 -9.25 12.61 -4.64
C SER A 110 -9.84 11.72 -5.75
N LYS A 111 -11.17 11.65 -5.90
CA LYS A 111 -11.85 10.58 -6.69
C LYS A 111 -11.56 10.64 -8.18
N ASP A 112 -11.51 11.83 -8.78
CA ASP A 112 -11.29 11.98 -10.22
C ASP A 112 -9.82 12.20 -10.59
N THR A 113 -8.97 12.42 -9.58
CA THR A 113 -7.65 13.00 -9.81
C THR A 113 -6.66 11.99 -10.39
N LEU A 114 -6.73 10.71 -10.01
CA LEU A 114 -5.78 9.69 -10.48
C LEU A 114 -6.42 8.51 -11.25
N ALA A 115 -7.62 8.72 -11.79
CA ALA A 115 -8.30 7.71 -12.60
C ALA A 115 -7.41 7.20 -13.75
N GLY A 116 -7.32 5.87 -13.90
CA GLY A 116 -6.50 5.20 -14.92
C GLY A 116 -4.97 5.27 -14.72
N ARG A 117 -4.50 5.89 -13.63
CA ARG A 117 -3.07 6.07 -13.30
C ARG A 117 -2.70 5.43 -11.97
N LEU A 118 -3.66 5.28 -11.07
CA LEU A 118 -3.47 4.69 -9.77
C LEU A 118 -4.03 3.27 -9.70
N CYS A 119 -3.25 2.36 -9.11
CA CYS A 119 -3.73 1.06 -8.64
C CYS A 119 -3.81 1.09 -7.11
N GLU A 120 -4.98 0.81 -6.55
CA GLU A 120 -5.14 0.65 -5.10
C GLU A 120 -4.92 -0.80 -4.70
N LEU A 121 -4.01 -1.03 -3.76
CA LEU A 121 -3.77 -2.31 -3.11
C LEU A 121 -4.08 -2.20 -1.63
N ARG A 122 -4.83 -3.17 -1.08
CA ARG A 122 -5.17 -3.22 0.34
C ARG A 122 -4.31 -4.23 1.08
N LEU A 123 -3.49 -3.75 2.01
CA LEU A 123 -2.72 -4.56 2.95
C LEU A 123 -3.56 -4.87 4.19
N HIS A 124 -3.88 -6.15 4.36
CA HIS A 124 -4.54 -6.68 5.56
C HIS A 124 -3.52 -7.04 6.65
N PRO A 125 -3.96 -7.30 7.89
CA PRO A 125 -3.12 -7.97 8.89
C PRO A 125 -2.56 -9.30 8.39
N LEU A 126 -1.53 -9.83 9.06
CA LEU A 126 -0.93 -11.11 8.68
C LEU A 126 -1.97 -12.23 8.66
N SER A 127 -2.12 -12.87 7.51
CA SER A 127 -2.89 -14.08 7.34
C SER A 127 -2.24 -15.26 8.08
N SER A 128 -3.01 -16.32 8.36
CA SER A 128 -2.48 -17.53 9.01
C SER A 128 -1.30 -18.14 8.24
N LYS A 129 -1.33 -18.12 6.91
CA LYS A 129 -0.22 -18.63 6.09
C LYS A 129 1.04 -17.78 6.23
N GLU A 130 0.92 -16.45 6.32
CA GLU A 130 2.06 -15.56 6.55
C GLU A 130 2.62 -15.73 7.97
N LYS A 131 1.75 -15.85 8.99
CA LYS A 131 2.18 -16.17 10.36
C LYS A 131 3.00 -17.45 10.42
N ASN A 132 2.59 -18.47 9.65
CA ASN A 132 3.26 -19.76 9.54
C ASN A 132 4.44 -19.80 8.55
N ASN A 133 4.92 -18.65 8.03
CA ASN A 133 6.00 -18.57 7.04
C ASN A 133 5.72 -19.30 5.71
N LYS A 134 4.44 -19.44 5.33
CA LYS A 134 4.02 -20.05 4.06
C LYS A 134 3.20 -19.08 3.20
N PRO A 135 3.72 -17.88 2.84
CA PRO A 135 2.94 -16.87 2.11
C PRO A 135 2.43 -17.36 0.74
N ASN A 136 3.11 -18.34 0.14
CA ASN A 136 2.75 -18.93 -1.15
C ASN A 136 1.85 -20.18 -1.03
N GLU A 137 1.42 -20.57 0.19
CA GLU A 137 0.52 -21.72 0.35
C GLU A 137 -0.82 -21.45 -0.33
N ASN A 138 -1.24 -22.37 -1.21
CA ASN A 138 -2.53 -22.35 -1.85
C ASN A 138 -3.58 -22.94 -0.90
N ILE A 139 -4.27 -22.06 -0.18
CA ILE A 139 -5.29 -22.45 0.79
C ILE A 139 -6.45 -23.19 0.11
N ILE A 140 -6.83 -22.81 -1.11
CA ILE A 140 -7.93 -23.44 -1.83
C ILE A 140 -7.59 -24.90 -2.16
N GLU A 141 -6.39 -25.14 -2.70
CA GLU A 141 -5.92 -26.49 -3.00
C GLU A 141 -5.85 -27.36 -1.73
N LYS A 142 -5.38 -26.78 -0.62
CA LYS A 142 -5.33 -27.46 0.68
C LYS A 142 -6.72 -27.84 1.19
N ILE A 143 -7.71 -26.95 1.04
CA ILE A 143 -9.11 -27.22 1.38
C ILE A 143 -9.67 -28.33 0.49
N LEU A 144 -9.48 -28.23 -0.83
CA LEU A 144 -9.98 -29.21 -1.80
C LEU A 144 -9.37 -30.60 -1.58
N ARG A 145 -8.08 -30.67 -1.23
CA ARG A 145 -7.39 -31.93 -0.90
C ARG A 145 -7.69 -32.45 0.51
N ARG A 146 -8.44 -31.70 1.32
CA ARG A 146 -8.65 -31.98 2.75
C ARG A 146 -7.33 -32.14 3.53
N ASP A 147 -6.28 -31.45 3.08
CA ASP A 147 -4.95 -31.47 3.69
C ASP A 147 -4.87 -30.47 4.85
N PHE A 148 -5.75 -30.62 5.83
CA PHE A 148 -5.75 -29.79 7.03
C PHE A 148 -6.17 -30.59 8.25
N LYS A 149 -5.51 -30.31 9.38
CA LYS A 149 -5.90 -30.87 10.67
C LYS A 149 -7.06 -30.04 11.20
N LEU A 150 -8.24 -30.64 11.29
CA LEU A 150 -9.30 -30.08 12.12
C LEU A 150 -8.86 -30.23 13.59
N PRO A 151 -8.99 -29.19 14.41
CA PRO A 151 -8.87 -29.38 15.85
C PRO A 151 -9.87 -30.46 16.25
N LYS A 152 -9.43 -31.47 17.00
CA LYS A 152 -10.36 -32.34 17.73
C LYS A 152 -11.16 -31.41 18.63
N LYS A 153 -12.46 -31.32 18.39
CA LYS A 153 -13.33 -30.51 19.21
C LYS A 153 -14.20 -31.49 19.99
N ASP A 154 -13.86 -31.66 21.26
CA ASP A 154 -14.71 -32.31 22.25
C ASP A 154 -15.88 -31.35 22.49
N TYR A 155 -16.90 -31.45 21.64
CA TYR A 155 -18.17 -30.74 21.83
C TYR A 155 -19.11 -31.48 22.80
N TYR A 156 -18.60 -32.51 23.46
CA TYR A 156 -19.30 -33.33 24.44
C TYR A 156 -18.35 -33.65 25.60
N GLU A 157 -18.01 -32.64 26.40
CA GLU A 157 -17.95 -32.89 27.83
C GLU A 157 -19.23 -32.29 28.40
N GLU A 158 -20.02 -33.20 28.96
CA GLU A 158 -21.43 -33.09 29.30
C GLU A 158 -21.67 -32.29 30.60
N VAL A 159 -22.95 -31.92 30.77
CA VAL A 159 -23.70 -31.63 32.01
C VAL A 159 -23.59 -30.23 32.62
#